data_AF-A0A438I4L5-F1
#
_entry.id   AF-A0A438I4L5-F1
#
_cell.length_a   1.000
_cell.length_b   1.000
_cell.length_c   1.000
_cell.angle_alpha   90.00
_cell.angle_beta   90.00
_cell.angle_gamma   90.00
#
_symmetry.space_group_name_H-M   'P 1'
#
loop_
_entity.id
_entity.type
_entity.pdbx_description
1 polymer ?
#
loop_
_entity_poly.entity_id
_entity_poly.type
_entity_poly.pdbx_seq_one_letter_code
_entity_poly.pdbx_strand_id
1 'polypeptide(L)'
;MRGRTKEAEELWKQATRNYEKAVQLNWNSPQALNNWGLALQELSAIVPVREKQTIVRTAISKFRAAIQLQFDFHRAIYNLGTVLYGLAEDTLRAGAIVDKEVSPNELYSQSAIYIAAAHALKPNYSVYRSALRLVRSMLPLPYLKVGYLTAPPAGNPVAPHGDWKRTQFVLNHEGLQQLNKVEQKQTPQTLSGRSGDAVHIDKAAIKVDVPDIVSVSACADLTLPAGAGLCIDTIHGPVFLVADSWESLDGWFDAIRLVYTIFARGKSDVLAGIITG
;
A
#
# COMPACT_ATOMS: atom_id res chain seq x y z
N MET A 1 -17.26 -17.19 32.59
CA MET A 1 -16.95 -16.86 31.17
C MET A 1 -15.65 -17.47 30.63
N ARG A 2 -14.71 -17.96 31.46
CA ARG A 2 -13.41 -18.54 31.02
C ARG A 2 -13.47 -19.83 30.17
N GLY A 3 -14.61 -20.53 30.10
CA GLY A 3 -14.74 -21.76 29.29
C GLY A 3 -14.97 -21.48 27.80
N ARG A 4 -15.80 -20.49 27.47
CA ARG A 4 -16.16 -20.14 26.08
C ARG A 4 -14.99 -19.61 25.26
N THR A 5 -14.00 -18.99 25.90
CA THR A 5 -12.82 -18.46 25.21
C THR A 5 -11.81 -19.55 24.85
N LYS A 6 -11.63 -20.56 25.72
CA LYS A 6 -10.70 -21.68 25.45
C LYS A 6 -11.21 -22.61 24.36
N GLU A 7 -12.50 -22.93 24.37
CA GLU A 7 -13.13 -23.73 23.32
C GLU A 7 -13.07 -22.99 21.98
N ALA A 8 -13.42 -21.69 21.95
CA ALA A 8 -13.29 -20.87 20.74
C ALA A 8 -11.84 -20.81 20.23
N GLU A 9 -10.87 -20.66 21.12
CA GLU A 9 -9.45 -20.67 20.77
C GLU A 9 -9.02 -21.99 20.12
N GLU A 10 -9.43 -23.15 20.67
CA GLU A 10 -9.10 -24.45 20.07
C GLU A 10 -9.78 -24.63 18.71
N LEU A 11 -11.03 -24.21 18.56
CA LEU A 11 -11.76 -24.25 17.29
C LEU A 11 -11.07 -23.38 16.23
N TRP A 12 -10.63 -22.17 16.59
CA TRP A 12 -9.88 -21.32 15.66
C TRP A 12 -8.50 -21.90 15.33
N LYS A 13 -7.78 -22.48 16.30
CA LYS A 13 -6.53 -23.22 16.06
C LYS A 13 -6.73 -24.44 15.17
N GLN A 14 -7.88 -25.11 15.26
CA GLN A 14 -8.23 -26.21 14.36
C GLN A 14 -8.56 -25.68 12.96
N ALA A 15 -9.30 -24.58 12.84
CA ALA A 15 -9.60 -23.95 11.57
C ALA A 15 -8.33 -23.50 10.83
N THR A 16 -7.37 -22.87 11.54
CA THR A 16 -6.10 -22.45 10.94
C THR A 16 -5.28 -23.66 10.44
N ARG A 17 -5.20 -24.75 11.21
CA ARG A 17 -4.56 -26.01 10.77
C ARG A 17 -5.24 -26.63 9.55
N ASN A 18 -6.57 -26.56 9.47
CA ASN A 18 -7.31 -27.08 8.33
C ASN A 18 -7.08 -26.24 7.06
N TYR A 19 -7.04 -24.91 7.18
CA TYR A 19 -6.71 -24.03 6.05
C TYR A 19 -5.26 -24.15 5.63
N GLU A 20 -4.33 -24.33 6.56
CA GLU A 20 -2.94 -24.66 6.25
C GLU A 20 -2.84 -25.92 5.38
N LYS A 21 -3.51 -27.01 5.78
CA LYS A 21 -3.60 -28.24 4.98
C LYS A 21 -4.24 -28.00 3.62
N ALA A 22 -5.31 -27.20 3.55
CA ALA A 22 -5.96 -26.87 2.29
C ALA A 22 -5.01 -26.14 1.32
N VAL A 23 -4.18 -25.22 1.83
CA VAL A 23 -3.15 -24.52 1.04
C VAL A 23 -1.98 -25.45 0.68
N GLN A 24 -1.60 -26.40 1.54
CA GLN A 24 -0.59 -27.41 1.17
C GLN A 24 -1.06 -28.32 0.03
N LEU A 25 -2.34 -28.70 0.04
CA LEU A 25 -2.96 -29.51 -1.01
C LEU A 25 -3.19 -28.71 -2.30
N ASN A 26 -3.50 -27.41 -2.17
CA ASN A 26 -3.65 -26.51 -3.30
C ASN A 26 -3.09 -25.11 -3.00
N TRP A 27 -1.80 -24.93 -3.28
CA TRP A 27 -1.07 -23.71 -2.95
C TRP A 27 -1.51 -22.50 -3.78
N ASN A 28 -2.19 -22.72 -4.91
CA ASN A 28 -2.63 -21.66 -5.83
C ASN A 28 -4.08 -21.20 -5.61
N SER A 29 -4.65 -21.41 -4.42
CA SER A 29 -6.02 -20.96 -4.09
C SER A 29 -6.03 -19.62 -3.31
N PRO A 30 -6.41 -18.49 -3.95
CA PRO A 30 -6.62 -17.22 -3.25
C PRO A 30 -7.64 -17.34 -2.12
N GLN A 31 -8.73 -18.08 -2.34
CA GLN A 31 -9.81 -18.24 -1.36
C GLN A 31 -9.33 -18.98 -0.11
N ALA A 32 -8.54 -20.05 -0.26
CA ALA A 32 -7.99 -20.79 0.87
C ALA A 32 -7.03 -19.91 1.69
N LEU A 33 -6.14 -19.17 1.03
CA LEU A 33 -5.24 -18.20 1.67
C LEU A 33 -6.00 -17.09 2.40
N ASN A 34 -7.01 -16.50 1.76
CA ASN A 34 -7.85 -15.48 2.39
C ASN A 34 -8.59 -16.02 3.63
N ASN A 35 -9.16 -17.22 3.55
CA ASN A 35 -9.86 -17.81 4.68
C ASN A 35 -8.90 -18.20 5.81
N TRP A 36 -7.67 -18.62 5.47
CA TRP A 36 -6.62 -18.82 6.46
C TRP A 36 -6.28 -17.51 7.19
N GLY A 37 -6.08 -16.42 6.44
CA GLY A 37 -5.86 -15.10 7.01
C GLY A 37 -7.00 -14.65 7.93
N LEU A 38 -8.25 -14.89 7.52
CA LEU A 38 -9.43 -14.56 8.31
C LEU A 38 -9.50 -15.38 9.60
N ALA A 39 -9.25 -16.69 9.55
CA ALA A 39 -9.20 -17.53 10.75
C ALA A 39 -8.08 -17.09 11.72
N LEU A 40 -6.93 -16.66 11.21
CA LEU A 40 -5.85 -16.10 12.01
C LEU A 40 -6.25 -14.74 12.63
N GLN A 41 -6.95 -13.88 11.89
CA GLN A 41 -7.47 -12.62 12.41
C GLN A 41 -8.45 -12.85 13.57
N GLU A 42 -9.40 -13.78 13.43
CA GLU A 42 -10.35 -14.14 14.49
C GLU A 42 -9.64 -14.75 15.70
N LEU A 43 -8.67 -15.64 15.49
CA LEU A 43 -7.82 -16.18 16.55
C LEU A 43 -7.08 -15.05 17.30
N SER A 44 -6.52 -14.09 16.57
CA SER A 44 -5.76 -12.97 17.14
C SER A 44 -6.61 -12.07 18.06
N ALA A 45 -7.92 -12.04 17.88
CA ALA A 45 -8.84 -11.24 18.67
C ALA A 45 -9.08 -11.80 20.09
N ILE A 46 -8.81 -13.09 20.31
CA ILE A 46 -9.13 -13.79 21.55
C ILE A 46 -7.90 -14.34 22.31
N VAL A 47 -6.73 -14.36 21.67
CA VAL A 47 -5.46 -14.80 22.30
C VAL A 47 -4.79 -13.70 23.12
N PRO A 48 -3.85 -14.04 24.03
CA PRO A 48 -3.05 -13.06 24.74
C PRO A 48 -2.22 -12.16 23.80
N VAL A 49 -1.98 -10.92 24.22
CA VAL A 49 -1.23 -9.90 23.46
C VAL A 49 0.13 -10.39 22.96
N ARG A 50 0.82 -11.24 23.75
CA ARG A 50 2.14 -11.81 23.40
C ARG A 50 2.09 -12.68 22.13
N GLU A 51 1.00 -13.38 21.89
CA GLU A 51 0.81 -14.25 20.72
C GLU A 51 0.18 -13.49 19.55
N LYS A 52 -0.65 -12.48 19.87
CA LYS A 52 -1.41 -11.68 18.90
C LYS A 52 -0.54 -11.14 17.76
N GLN A 53 0.61 -10.54 18.07
CA GLN A 53 1.49 -9.92 17.08
C GLN A 53 1.96 -10.89 15.99
N THR A 54 2.42 -12.08 16.38
CA THR A 54 2.88 -13.11 15.43
C THR A 54 1.74 -13.64 14.57
N ILE A 55 0.55 -13.82 15.17
CA ILE A 55 -0.63 -14.30 14.46
C ILE A 55 -1.10 -13.25 13.44
N VAL A 56 -1.15 -11.97 13.82
CA VAL A 56 -1.53 -10.86 12.93
C VAL A 56 -0.56 -10.74 11.75
N ARG A 57 0.75 -10.80 11.98
CA ARG A 57 1.75 -10.80 10.89
C ARG A 57 1.56 -11.97 9.93
N THR A 58 1.22 -13.15 10.45
CA THR A 58 0.92 -14.32 9.63
C THR A 58 -0.36 -14.10 8.81
N ALA A 59 -1.41 -13.53 9.41
CA ALA A 59 -2.65 -13.19 8.70
C ALA A 59 -2.39 -12.23 7.53
N ILE A 60 -1.63 -11.14 7.78
CA ILE A 60 -1.20 -10.17 6.75
C ILE A 60 -0.49 -10.89 5.60
N SER A 61 0.46 -11.77 5.90
CA SER A 61 1.17 -12.57 4.89
C SER A 61 0.22 -13.43 4.05
N LYS A 62 -0.79 -14.07 4.66
CA LYS A 62 -1.78 -14.88 3.90
C LYS A 62 -2.68 -14.04 3.02
N PHE A 63 -3.13 -12.87 3.48
CA PHE A 63 -3.90 -11.96 2.63
C PHE A 63 -3.07 -11.43 1.46
N ARG A 64 -1.82 -11.02 1.69
CA ARG A 64 -0.91 -10.61 0.61
C ARG A 64 -0.69 -11.72 -0.40
N ALA A 65 -0.46 -12.96 0.05
CA ALA A 65 -0.33 -14.11 -0.85
C ALA A 65 -1.61 -14.35 -1.68
N ALA A 66 -2.79 -14.20 -1.07
CA ALA A 66 -4.06 -14.30 -1.80
C ALA A 66 -4.20 -13.23 -2.88
N ILE A 67 -3.79 -11.99 -2.59
CA ILE A 67 -3.78 -10.87 -3.55
C ILE A 67 -2.76 -11.12 -4.67
N GLN A 68 -1.59 -11.69 -4.36
CA GLN A 68 -0.57 -11.99 -5.38
C GLN A 68 -1.02 -13.08 -6.37
N LEU A 69 -1.86 -14.03 -5.94
CA LEU A 69 -2.46 -15.02 -6.83
C LEU A 69 -3.61 -14.44 -7.67
N GLN A 70 -4.36 -13.50 -7.10
CA GLN A 70 -5.46 -12.82 -7.78
C GLN A 70 -5.53 -11.36 -7.34
N PHE A 71 -4.92 -10.47 -8.14
CA PHE A 71 -4.77 -9.05 -7.77
C PHE A 71 -6.09 -8.32 -7.56
N ASP A 72 -7.17 -8.74 -8.23
CA ASP A 72 -8.50 -8.14 -8.07
C ASP A 72 -9.36 -8.83 -7.01
N PHE A 73 -8.75 -9.68 -6.15
CA PHE A 73 -9.48 -10.39 -5.11
C PHE A 73 -9.86 -9.45 -3.95
N HIS A 74 -10.88 -8.64 -4.20
CA HIS A 74 -11.36 -7.56 -3.35
C HIS A 74 -11.66 -7.98 -1.89
N ARG A 75 -11.99 -9.24 -1.63
CA ARG A 75 -12.19 -9.76 -0.27
C ARG A 75 -10.88 -9.81 0.51
N ALA A 76 -9.80 -10.29 -0.10
CA ALA A 76 -8.48 -10.32 0.52
C ALA A 76 -7.92 -8.90 0.70
N ILE A 77 -8.11 -8.04 -0.30
CA ILE A 77 -7.76 -6.61 -0.22
C ILE A 77 -8.48 -5.95 0.97
N TYR A 78 -9.81 -6.13 1.07
CA TYR A 78 -10.60 -5.58 2.17
C TYR A 78 -10.14 -6.12 3.53
N ASN A 79 -10.00 -7.45 3.65
CA ASN A 79 -9.60 -8.08 4.91
C ASN A 79 -8.22 -7.62 5.37
N LEU A 80 -7.26 -7.48 4.45
CA LEU A 80 -5.95 -6.90 4.75
C LEU A 80 -6.07 -5.47 5.29
N GLY A 81 -6.89 -4.63 4.65
CA GLY A 81 -7.20 -3.30 5.15
C GLY A 81 -7.76 -3.31 6.59
N THR A 82 -8.67 -4.23 6.91
CA THR A 82 -9.22 -4.35 8.27
C THR A 82 -8.20 -4.82 9.30
N VAL A 83 -7.31 -5.75 8.92
CA VAL A 83 -6.25 -6.22 9.83
C VAL A 83 -5.23 -5.13 10.10
N LEU A 84 -4.86 -4.35 9.09
CA LEU A 84 -3.95 -3.20 9.26
C LEU A 84 -4.55 -2.11 10.16
N TYR A 85 -5.87 -1.88 10.05
CA TYR A 85 -6.58 -0.99 10.98
C TYR A 85 -6.50 -1.50 12.42
N GLY A 86 -6.81 -2.79 12.63
CA GLY A 86 -6.73 -3.40 13.96
C GLY A 86 -5.31 -3.38 14.54
N LEU A 87 -4.29 -3.58 13.70
CA LEU A 87 -2.90 -3.45 14.09
C LEU A 87 -2.55 -2.02 14.48
N ALA A 88 -3.04 -1.00 13.76
CA ALA A 88 -2.85 0.40 14.11
C ALA A 88 -3.43 0.72 15.50
N GLU A 89 -4.65 0.26 15.78
CA GLU A 89 -5.32 0.41 17.09
C GLU A 89 -4.54 -0.26 18.23
N ASP A 90 -3.98 -1.45 17.98
CA ASP A 90 -3.18 -2.16 18.97
C ASP A 90 -1.85 -1.44 19.24
N THR A 91 -1.15 -1.01 18.19
CA THR A 91 0.12 -0.28 18.31
C THR A 91 -0.08 1.07 19.00
N LEU A 92 -1.18 1.77 18.72
CA LEU A 92 -1.54 3.01 19.40
C LEU A 92 -1.78 2.80 20.90
N ARG A 93 -2.51 1.73 21.28
CA ARG A 93 -2.82 1.40 22.68
C ARG A 93 -1.62 0.87 23.46
N ALA A 94 -0.73 0.12 22.82
CA ALA A 94 0.48 -0.41 23.45
C ALA A 94 1.53 0.66 23.76
N GLY A 95 1.33 1.90 23.28
CA GLY A 95 2.18 3.04 23.61
C GLY A 95 3.58 2.93 23.03
N ALA A 96 3.72 2.69 21.72
CA ALA A 96 4.94 2.90 20.91
C ALA A 96 6.32 2.49 21.49
N ILE A 97 6.42 1.51 22.40
CA ILE A 97 7.72 0.95 22.84
C ILE A 97 8.10 -0.22 21.94
N VAL A 98 8.33 0.02 20.65
CA VAL A 98 9.13 -0.86 19.80
C VAL A 98 9.83 0.00 18.75
N ASP A 99 11.12 0.26 18.93
CA ASP A 99 12.00 1.10 18.07
C ASP A 99 12.11 0.65 16.59
N LYS A 100 11.29 -0.31 16.14
CA LYS A 100 11.37 -0.94 14.80
C LYS A 100 10.01 -1.19 14.13
N GLU A 101 8.89 -0.66 14.65
CA GLU A 101 7.57 -0.89 14.05
C GLU A 101 7.07 0.32 13.24
N VAL A 102 6.34 0.04 12.16
CA VAL A 102 5.62 1.02 11.34
C VAL A 102 4.70 1.84 12.24
N SER A 103 4.73 3.18 12.13
CA SER A 103 3.91 4.06 12.97
C SER A 103 2.41 3.75 12.81
N PRO A 104 1.58 3.93 13.87
CA PRO A 104 0.13 3.76 13.75
C PRO A 104 -0.48 4.54 12.59
N ASN A 105 0.00 5.76 12.33
CA ASN A 105 -0.49 6.59 11.23
C ASN A 105 -0.20 5.99 9.85
N GLU A 106 0.97 5.39 9.65
CA GLU A 106 1.27 4.69 8.39
C GLU A 106 0.41 3.43 8.25
N LEU A 107 0.14 2.70 9.34
CA LEU A 107 -0.77 1.56 9.31
C LEU A 107 -2.22 1.96 8.98
N TYR A 108 -2.72 3.07 9.55
CA TYR A 108 -4.02 3.64 9.19
C TYR A 108 -4.07 4.07 7.73
N SER A 109 -3.01 4.72 7.23
CA SER A 109 -2.88 5.12 5.82
C SER A 109 -2.92 3.89 4.90
N GLN A 110 -2.13 2.84 5.20
CA GLN A 110 -2.15 1.58 4.46
C GLN A 110 -3.53 0.92 4.49
N SER A 111 -4.16 0.85 5.66
CA SER A 111 -5.53 0.35 5.80
C SER A 111 -6.50 1.08 4.88
N ALA A 112 -6.43 2.42 4.85
CA ALA A 112 -7.29 3.24 4.02
C ALA A 112 -7.04 3.02 2.52
N ILE A 113 -5.79 2.83 2.10
CA ILE A 113 -5.44 2.48 0.72
C ILE A 113 -6.10 1.16 0.31
N TYR A 114 -5.98 0.11 1.12
CA TYR A 114 -6.60 -1.19 0.85
C TYR A 114 -8.14 -1.10 0.82
N ILE A 115 -8.75 -0.41 1.78
CA ILE A 115 -10.21 -0.27 1.83
C ILE A 115 -10.72 0.55 0.63
N ALA A 116 -10.03 1.62 0.24
CA ALA A 116 -10.33 2.38 -0.96
C ALA A 116 -10.23 1.51 -2.23
N ALA A 117 -9.18 0.70 -2.35
CA ALA A 117 -9.01 -0.22 -3.47
C ALA A 117 -10.12 -1.28 -3.53
N ALA A 118 -10.48 -1.89 -2.40
CA ALA A 118 -11.57 -2.85 -2.33
C ALA A 118 -12.91 -2.23 -2.72
N HIS A 119 -13.16 -0.99 -2.26
CA HIS A 119 -14.35 -0.24 -2.67
C HIS A 119 -14.34 0.09 -4.16
N ALA A 120 -13.22 0.54 -4.73
CA ALA A 120 -13.08 0.85 -6.15
C ALA A 120 -13.37 -0.37 -7.03
N LEU A 121 -12.89 -1.55 -6.65
CA LEU A 121 -13.14 -2.80 -7.36
C LEU A 121 -14.58 -3.30 -7.23
N LYS A 122 -15.25 -3.04 -6.10
CA LYS A 122 -16.64 -3.45 -5.82
C LYS A 122 -17.46 -2.33 -5.15
N PRO A 123 -17.85 -1.27 -5.88
CA PRO A 123 -18.49 -0.09 -5.30
C PRO A 123 -19.91 -0.34 -4.74
N ASN A 124 -20.56 -1.42 -5.21
CA ASN A 124 -21.90 -1.81 -4.79
C ASN A 124 -21.94 -2.55 -3.43
N TYR A 125 -20.77 -2.88 -2.85
CA TYR A 125 -20.71 -3.54 -1.55
C TYR A 125 -20.85 -2.49 -0.43
N SER A 126 -22.01 -2.46 0.23
CA SER A 126 -22.34 -1.50 1.30
C SER A 126 -21.36 -1.52 2.46
N VAL A 127 -20.82 -2.70 2.79
CA VAL A 127 -19.78 -2.89 3.81
C VAL A 127 -18.52 -2.10 3.46
N TYR A 128 -18.07 -2.13 2.20
CA TYR A 128 -16.88 -1.42 1.75
C TYR A 128 -17.10 0.09 1.73
N ARG A 129 -18.29 0.53 1.32
CA ARG A 129 -18.67 1.95 1.39
C ARG A 129 -18.64 2.46 2.83
N SER A 130 -19.15 1.68 3.77
CA SER A 130 -19.20 2.04 5.19
C SER A 130 -17.81 2.11 5.80
N ALA A 131 -16.96 1.11 5.51
CA ALA A 131 -15.57 1.10 5.95
C ALA A 131 -14.77 2.26 5.34
N LEU A 132 -14.95 2.53 4.03
CA LEU A 132 -14.29 3.67 3.37
C LEU A 132 -14.66 4.99 4.03
N ARG A 133 -15.93 5.21 4.38
CA ARG A 133 -16.35 6.43 5.09
C ARG A 133 -15.61 6.62 6.42
N LEU A 134 -15.26 5.54 7.11
CA LEU A 134 -14.50 5.60 8.37
C LEU A 134 -13.03 5.98 8.14
N VAL A 135 -12.40 5.41 7.11
CA VAL A 135 -10.94 5.52 6.91
C VAL A 135 -10.56 6.55 5.85
N ARG A 136 -11.51 7.17 5.13
CA ARG A 136 -11.20 8.10 4.03
C ARG A 136 -10.34 9.27 4.47
N SER A 137 -10.53 9.80 5.69
CA SER A 137 -9.70 10.87 6.24
C SER A 137 -8.26 10.45 6.55
N MET A 138 -7.96 9.15 6.52
CA MET A 138 -6.60 8.61 6.71
C MET A 138 -5.83 8.52 5.40
N LEU A 139 -6.48 8.77 4.24
CA LEU A 139 -5.79 8.92 2.97
C LEU A 139 -5.15 10.31 2.87
N PRO A 140 -3.98 10.44 2.22
CA PRO A 140 -3.37 11.73 1.92
C PRO A 140 -4.05 12.41 0.73
N LEU A 141 -5.34 12.73 0.85
CA LEU A 141 -6.15 13.35 -0.21
C LEU A 141 -5.49 14.65 -0.74
N PRO A 142 -5.53 14.92 -2.07
CA PRO A 142 -6.25 14.19 -3.12
C PRO A 142 -5.50 12.97 -3.69
N TYR A 143 -4.48 12.47 -3.00
CA TYR A 143 -3.67 11.34 -3.41
C TYR A 143 -4.06 10.06 -2.67
N LEU A 144 -3.70 8.92 -3.24
CA LEU A 144 -3.85 7.62 -2.60
C LEU A 144 -2.68 7.36 -1.64
N LYS A 145 -1.46 7.70 -2.05
CA LYS A 145 -0.25 7.60 -1.20
C LYS A 145 0.66 8.79 -1.42
N VAL A 146 1.30 9.24 -0.33
CA VAL A 146 2.42 10.18 -0.36
C VAL A 146 3.54 9.59 0.47
N GLY A 147 4.78 9.84 0.07
CA GLY A 147 5.94 9.39 0.82
C GLY A 147 7.24 9.83 0.17
N TYR A 148 8.36 9.42 0.76
CA TYR A 148 9.68 9.70 0.21
C TYR A 148 10.26 8.44 -0.43
N LEU A 149 10.93 8.66 -1.56
CA LEU A 149 11.77 7.68 -2.24
C LEU A 149 13.07 8.40 -2.63
N THR A 150 14.16 7.65 -2.64
CA THR A 150 15.43 8.11 -3.19
C THR A 150 15.42 7.83 -4.69
N ALA A 151 15.63 8.87 -5.49
CA ALA A 151 15.49 8.81 -6.94
C ALA A 151 16.67 9.50 -7.63
N PRO A 152 17.04 9.06 -8.85
CA PRO A 152 18.08 9.73 -9.62
C PRO A 152 17.60 11.10 -10.12
N PRO A 153 18.50 11.96 -10.62
CA PRO A 153 18.11 13.12 -11.40
C PRO A 153 17.24 12.71 -12.58
N ALA A 154 16.13 13.41 -12.81
CA ALA A 154 15.24 13.09 -13.92
C ALA A 154 15.97 13.19 -15.26
N GLY A 155 15.68 12.24 -16.16
CA GLY A 155 16.38 12.09 -17.43
C GLY A 155 17.75 11.42 -17.34
N ASN A 156 18.25 11.10 -16.14
CA ASN A 156 19.51 10.38 -15.95
C ASN A 156 19.35 9.20 -14.96
N PRO A 157 18.74 8.08 -15.39
CA PRO A 157 18.43 6.94 -14.51
C PRO A 157 19.65 6.18 -13.97
N VAL A 158 20.83 6.36 -14.58
CA VAL A 158 22.09 5.67 -14.20
C VAL A 158 23.09 6.66 -13.58
N ALA A 159 22.58 7.69 -12.91
CA ALA A 159 23.43 8.69 -12.26
C ALA A 159 24.26 8.08 -11.11
N PRO A 160 25.48 8.59 -10.84
CA PRO A 160 26.26 8.18 -9.67
C PRO A 160 25.44 8.30 -8.37
N HIS A 161 25.67 7.40 -7.40
CA HIS A 161 24.87 7.34 -6.17
C HIS A 161 24.80 8.67 -5.40
N GLY A 162 25.84 9.53 -5.48
CA GLY A 162 25.87 10.84 -4.85
C GLY A 162 24.86 11.85 -5.42
N ASP A 163 24.35 11.61 -6.63
CA ASP A 163 23.37 12.48 -7.30
C ASP A 163 21.92 12.08 -7.01
N TRP A 164 21.71 10.89 -6.46
CA TRP A 164 20.40 10.41 -6.06
C TRP A 164 19.93 11.19 -4.84
N LYS A 165 18.67 11.65 -4.89
CA LYS A 165 18.11 12.51 -3.84
C LYS A 165 16.85 11.89 -3.28
N ARG A 166 16.75 11.95 -1.96
CA ARG A 166 15.50 11.67 -1.26
C ARG A 166 14.49 12.76 -1.60
N THR A 167 13.49 12.40 -2.39
CA THR A 167 12.44 13.30 -2.89
C THR A 167 11.06 12.76 -2.55
N GLN A 168 10.07 13.63 -2.54
CA GLN A 168 8.70 13.26 -2.21
C GLN A 168 7.99 12.81 -3.48
N PHE A 169 7.24 11.72 -3.39
CA PHE A 169 6.40 11.19 -4.45
C PHE A 169 4.95 11.12 -3.99
N VAL A 170 4.05 11.27 -4.94
CA VAL A 170 2.62 11.05 -4.79
C VAL A 170 2.15 10.00 -5.78
N LEU A 171 1.20 9.18 -5.35
CA LEU A 171 0.49 8.22 -6.19
C LEU A 171 -0.99 8.57 -6.16
N ASN A 172 -1.57 8.82 -7.33
CA ASN A 172 -3.01 9.02 -7.51
C ASN A 172 -3.58 7.89 -8.39
N HIS A 173 -4.74 8.12 -9.01
CA HIS A 173 -5.37 7.16 -9.91
C HIS A 173 -4.79 7.14 -11.33
N GLU A 174 -3.96 8.12 -11.69
CA GLU A 174 -3.35 8.30 -13.01
C GLU A 174 -1.89 7.82 -13.05
N GLY A 175 -1.13 8.01 -11.98
CA GLY A 175 0.32 7.80 -12.00
C GLY A 175 1.04 8.04 -10.67
N LEU A 176 2.30 7.63 -10.65
CA LEU A 176 3.29 8.00 -9.65
C LEU A 176 4.04 9.24 -10.13
N GLN A 177 4.12 10.29 -9.31
CA GLN A 177 4.71 11.58 -9.69
C GLN A 177 5.64 12.09 -8.60
N GLN A 178 6.82 12.54 -9.00
CA GLN A 178 7.75 13.25 -8.13
C GLN A 178 7.24 14.68 -7.90
N LEU A 179 7.13 15.09 -6.63
CA LEU A 179 6.78 16.46 -6.28
C LEU A 179 8.01 17.38 -6.33
N ASN A 180 7.92 18.45 -7.11
CA ASN A 180 8.93 19.50 -7.13
C ASN A 180 8.65 20.52 -6.01
N LYS A 181 9.69 20.91 -5.24
CA LYS A 181 9.58 21.86 -4.11
C LYS A 181 8.98 23.24 -4.46
N VAL A 182 8.84 23.59 -5.74
CA VAL A 182 8.29 24.88 -6.20
C VAL A 182 6.75 24.88 -6.19
N GLU A 183 6.11 23.75 -6.46
CA GLU A 183 4.64 23.64 -6.54
C GLU A 183 3.96 23.62 -5.17
N GLN A 184 4.69 23.27 -4.09
CA GLN A 184 4.18 23.37 -2.72
C GLN A 184 3.86 24.82 -2.28
N LYS A 185 4.35 25.83 -3.01
CA LYS A 185 4.05 27.25 -2.72
C LYS A 185 2.95 27.84 -3.60
N GLN A 186 2.40 27.11 -4.57
CA GLN A 186 1.43 27.66 -5.52
C GLN A 186 0.20 26.76 -5.66
N THR A 187 -0.76 26.97 -4.75
CA THR A 187 -2.19 26.87 -5.05
C THR A 187 -2.87 28.14 -4.53
N PRO A 188 -3.93 28.64 -5.19
CA PRO A 188 -3.91 29.98 -5.76
C PRO A 188 -4.54 31.05 -4.87
N GLN A 189 -3.79 32.13 -4.63
CA GLN A 189 -4.38 33.46 -4.46
C GLN A 189 -4.03 34.32 -5.68
N THR A 190 -5.07 34.55 -6.47
CA THR A 190 -5.32 35.74 -7.32
C THR A 190 -4.27 36.16 -8.36
N LEU A 191 -4.75 36.15 -9.61
CA LEU A 191 -4.21 36.83 -10.79
C LEU A 191 -3.72 38.26 -10.48
N SER A 192 -2.46 38.55 -10.78
CA SER A 192 -2.07 39.74 -11.58
C SER A 192 -0.57 39.81 -11.84
N GLY A 193 -0.19 39.93 -13.12
CA GLY A 193 0.83 40.91 -13.50
C GLY A 193 2.27 40.44 -13.72
N ARG A 194 2.59 40.36 -15.02
CA ARG A 194 3.86 40.71 -15.70
C ARG A 194 4.98 39.67 -15.85
N SER A 195 5.24 39.47 -17.14
CA SER A 195 6.39 38.88 -17.81
C SER A 195 7.75 39.25 -17.21
N GLY A 196 8.55 38.23 -16.96
CA GLY A 196 10.00 38.30 -16.92
C GLY A 196 10.54 36.98 -17.44
N ASP A 197 11.42 37.04 -18.42
CA ASP A 197 12.10 35.91 -19.05
C ASP A 197 12.75 35.00 -17.99
N ALA A 198 12.07 33.91 -17.68
CA ALA A 198 12.67 32.77 -17.00
C ALA A 198 12.93 31.72 -18.08
N VAL A 199 14.21 31.45 -18.33
CA VAL A 199 14.64 30.24 -19.03
C VAL A 199 13.98 29.07 -18.31
N HIS A 200 12.92 28.51 -18.91
CA HIS A 200 12.29 27.27 -18.48
C HIS A 200 13.31 26.16 -18.72
N ILE A 201 14.24 25.99 -17.78
CA ILE A 201 14.80 24.68 -17.53
C ILE A 201 13.61 23.93 -16.93
N ASP A 202 12.85 23.24 -17.79
CA ASP A 202 11.95 22.19 -17.34
C ASP A 202 12.80 21.27 -16.48
N LYS A 203 12.68 21.41 -15.16
CA LYS A 203 13.21 20.44 -14.23
C LYS A 203 12.32 19.22 -14.43
N ALA A 204 12.73 18.37 -15.36
CA ALA A 204 12.12 17.08 -15.58
C ALA A 204 11.86 16.47 -14.20
N ALA A 205 10.62 16.04 -13.98
CA ALA A 205 10.21 15.33 -12.79
C ALA A 205 9.99 13.88 -13.20
N ILE A 206 10.35 12.93 -12.33
CA ILE A 206 10.03 11.53 -12.59
C ILE A 206 8.52 11.38 -12.51
N LYS A 207 7.92 10.90 -13.60
CA LYS A 207 6.51 10.60 -13.73
C LYS A 207 6.34 9.24 -14.39
N VAL A 208 5.48 8.42 -13.80
CA VAL A 208 5.11 7.10 -14.32
C VAL A 208 3.59 7.06 -14.39
N ASP A 209 3.05 7.07 -15.60
CA ASP A 209 1.62 6.93 -15.82
C ASP A 209 1.20 5.45 -15.66
N VAL A 210 0.08 5.20 -15.00
CA VAL A 210 -0.46 3.87 -14.71
C VAL A 210 -0.64 3.02 -15.98
N PRO A 211 -1.14 3.57 -17.12
CA PRO A 211 -1.25 2.82 -18.36
C PRO A 211 0.09 2.32 -18.92
N ASP A 212 1.19 3.00 -18.58
CA ASP A 212 2.52 2.69 -19.12
C ASP A 212 3.23 1.60 -18.32
N ILE A 213 2.73 1.25 -17.13
CA ILE A 213 3.31 0.23 -16.25
C ILE A 213 3.16 -1.16 -16.89
N VAL A 214 4.29 -1.83 -17.08
CA VAL A 214 4.38 -3.21 -17.54
C VAL A 214 4.56 -4.15 -16.36
N SER A 215 5.43 -3.78 -15.42
CA SER A 215 5.84 -4.62 -14.30
C SER A 215 6.29 -3.76 -13.12
N VAL A 216 6.12 -4.30 -11.91
CA VAL A 216 6.68 -3.70 -10.69
C VAL A 216 7.32 -4.81 -9.87
N SER A 217 8.61 -4.65 -9.54
CA SER A 217 9.40 -5.62 -8.79
C SER A 217 10.31 -4.95 -7.75
N ALA A 218 10.64 -5.68 -6.68
CA ALA A 218 11.78 -5.32 -5.84
C ALA A 218 13.08 -5.56 -6.62
N CYS A 219 14.06 -4.68 -6.43
CA CYS A 219 15.31 -4.66 -7.20
C CYS A 219 16.53 -4.63 -6.26
N ALA A 220 17.54 -5.43 -6.58
CA ALA A 220 18.82 -5.48 -5.88
C ALA A 220 19.99 -5.25 -6.86
N ASP A 221 19.80 -4.33 -7.81
CA ASP A 221 20.81 -3.99 -8.81
C ASP A 221 21.97 -3.21 -8.17
N LEU A 222 23.20 -3.51 -8.58
CA LEU A 222 24.43 -2.88 -8.05
C LEU A 222 24.52 -1.38 -8.34
N THR A 223 23.76 -0.89 -9.32
CA THR A 223 23.68 0.53 -9.68
C THR A 223 22.74 1.34 -8.78
N LEU A 224 22.04 0.69 -7.85
CA LEU A 224 21.17 1.36 -6.88
C LEU A 224 21.95 1.77 -5.62
N PRO A 225 21.68 2.98 -5.08
CA PRO A 225 22.11 3.33 -3.74
C PRO A 225 21.59 2.34 -2.69
N ALA A 226 22.21 2.35 -1.51
CA ALA A 226 21.79 1.52 -0.39
C ALA A 226 20.32 1.78 0.00
N GLY A 227 19.55 0.69 0.16
CA GLY A 227 18.15 0.72 0.56
C GLY A 227 17.36 -0.41 -0.09
N ALA A 228 16.03 -0.33 -0.03
CA ALA A 228 15.15 -1.31 -0.66
C ALA A 228 14.76 -0.83 -2.07
N GLY A 229 15.37 -1.43 -3.10
CA GLY A 229 15.18 -1.02 -4.49
C GLY A 229 13.81 -1.41 -5.05
N LEU A 230 13.25 -0.52 -5.86
CA LEU A 230 11.99 -0.65 -6.60
C LEU A 230 12.31 -0.45 -8.09
N CYS A 231 11.95 -1.41 -8.92
CA CYS A 231 11.92 -1.26 -10.38
C CYS A 231 10.47 -1.20 -10.86
N ILE A 232 10.13 -0.14 -11.57
CA ILE A 232 8.87 -0.02 -12.32
C ILE A 232 9.22 -0.08 -13.80
N ASP A 233 8.98 -1.22 -14.43
CA ASP A 233 9.15 -1.36 -15.87
C ASP A 233 7.99 -0.67 -16.57
N THR A 234 8.31 0.23 -17.50
CA THR A 234 7.31 0.90 -18.34
C THR A 234 7.57 0.60 -19.82
N ILE A 235 6.61 0.92 -20.68
CA ILE A 235 6.80 0.88 -22.14
C ILE A 235 7.90 1.85 -22.64
N HIS A 236 8.31 2.81 -21.82
CA HIS A 236 9.36 3.78 -22.11
C HIS A 236 10.72 3.41 -21.47
N GLY A 237 10.79 2.28 -20.77
CA GLY A 237 11.98 1.82 -20.05
C GLY A 237 11.77 1.73 -18.53
N PRO A 238 12.74 1.15 -17.81
CA PRO A 238 12.64 0.97 -16.37
C PRO A 238 12.85 2.28 -15.61
N VAL A 239 12.08 2.48 -14.55
CA VAL A 239 12.26 3.53 -13.56
C VAL A 239 12.68 2.92 -12.24
N PHE A 240 13.86 3.31 -11.76
CA PHE A 240 14.42 2.82 -10.52
C PHE A 240 14.27 3.84 -9.39
N LEU A 241 13.79 3.36 -8.24
CA LEU A 241 13.59 4.14 -7.03
C LEU A 241 14.10 3.31 -5.84
N VAL A 242 14.44 3.97 -4.73
CA VAL A 242 14.91 3.29 -3.52
C VAL A 242 14.10 3.76 -2.31
N ALA A 243 13.47 2.82 -1.61
CA ALA A 243 12.78 3.10 -0.36
C ALA A 243 13.75 3.00 0.84
N ASP A 244 13.45 3.75 1.90
CA ASP A 244 14.26 3.81 3.13
C ASP A 244 14.33 2.45 3.87
N SER A 245 13.32 1.58 3.68
CA SER A 245 13.29 0.21 4.24
C SER A 245 12.46 -0.74 3.38
N TRP A 246 12.58 -2.05 3.62
CA TRP A 246 11.77 -3.08 2.95
C TRP A 246 10.27 -2.96 3.27
N GLU A 247 9.93 -2.54 4.49
CA GLU A 247 8.54 -2.30 4.89
C GLU A 247 7.94 -1.08 4.17
N SER A 248 8.75 -0.04 3.96
CA SER A 248 8.35 1.13 3.17
C SER A 248 8.18 0.75 1.68
N LEU A 249 9.09 -0.07 1.16
CA LEU A 249 8.99 -0.63 -0.19
C LEU A 249 7.69 -1.41 -0.37
N ASP A 250 7.36 -2.33 0.54
CA ASP A 250 6.11 -3.09 0.53
C ASP A 250 4.89 -2.17 0.41
N GLY A 251 4.84 -1.08 1.18
CA GLY A 251 3.73 -0.13 1.13
C GLY A 251 3.60 0.61 -0.21
N TRP A 252 4.72 0.97 -0.85
CA TRP A 252 4.72 1.54 -2.20
C TRP A 252 4.31 0.51 -3.25
N PHE A 253 4.89 -0.68 -3.14
CA PHE A 253 4.68 -1.79 -4.04
C PHE A 253 3.22 -2.24 -4.08
N ASP A 254 2.62 -2.42 -2.91
CA ASP A 254 1.21 -2.76 -2.74
C ASP A 254 0.33 -1.65 -3.34
N ALA A 255 0.61 -0.38 -3.04
CA ALA A 255 -0.19 0.74 -3.53
C ALA A 255 -0.16 0.85 -5.07
N ILE A 256 1.01 0.77 -5.71
CA ILE A 256 1.14 0.84 -7.17
C ILE A 256 0.39 -0.32 -7.84
N ARG A 257 0.54 -1.54 -7.31
CA ARG A 257 -0.17 -2.72 -7.83
C ARG A 257 -1.68 -2.61 -7.70
N LEU A 258 -2.18 -2.06 -6.59
CA LEU A 258 -3.61 -1.83 -6.40
C LEU A 258 -4.14 -0.80 -7.41
N VAL A 259 -3.45 0.33 -7.61
CA VAL A 259 -3.84 1.34 -8.60
C VAL A 259 -3.86 0.74 -10.00
N TYR A 260 -2.80 0.03 -10.38
CA TYR A 260 -2.74 -0.64 -11.69
C TYR A 260 -3.86 -1.65 -11.87
N THR A 261 -4.16 -2.45 -10.85
CA THR A 261 -5.24 -3.45 -10.89
C THR A 261 -6.60 -2.78 -11.09
N ILE A 262 -6.85 -1.68 -10.39
CA ILE A 262 -8.09 -0.89 -10.52
C ILE A 262 -8.20 -0.33 -11.94
N PHE A 263 -7.11 0.21 -12.50
CA PHE A 263 -7.04 0.66 -13.87
C PHE A 263 -7.33 -0.47 -14.87
N ALA A 264 -6.65 -1.60 -14.76
CA ALA A 264 -6.83 -2.77 -15.63
C ALA A 264 -8.25 -3.36 -15.56
N ARG A 265 -8.99 -3.12 -14.46
CA ARG A 265 -10.39 -3.48 -14.30
C ARG A 265 -11.38 -2.40 -14.76
N GLY A 266 -10.90 -1.30 -15.35
CA GLY A 266 -11.74 -0.19 -15.83
C GLY A 266 -12.44 0.55 -14.70
N LYS A 267 -11.78 0.70 -13.54
CA LYS A 267 -12.33 1.31 -12.32
C LYS A 267 -11.58 2.57 -11.88
N SER A 268 -10.74 3.15 -12.74
CA SER A 268 -9.99 4.38 -12.43
C SER A 268 -10.88 5.53 -12.01
N ASP A 269 -12.01 5.76 -12.68
CA ASP A 269 -12.94 6.84 -12.34
C ASP A 269 -13.54 6.68 -10.93
N VAL A 270 -13.73 5.44 -10.48
CA VAL A 270 -14.22 5.15 -9.13
C VAL A 270 -13.15 5.53 -8.12
N LEU A 271 -11.89 5.15 -8.36
CA LEU A 271 -10.78 5.54 -7.50
C LEU A 271 -10.56 7.05 -7.49
N ALA A 272 -10.67 7.70 -8.66
CA ALA A 272 -10.63 9.14 -8.80
C ALA A 272 -11.67 9.80 -7.87
N GLY A 273 -12.94 9.41 -7.97
CA GLY A 273 -14.01 9.93 -7.11
C GLY A 273 -13.77 9.70 -5.62
N ILE A 274 -13.14 8.58 -5.22
CA ILE A 274 -12.79 8.33 -3.82
C ILE A 274 -11.79 9.38 -3.31
N ILE A 275 -10.73 9.65 -4.08
CA ILE A 275 -9.60 10.48 -3.64
C ILE A 275 -9.79 11.98 -3.91
N THR A 276 -10.60 12.38 -4.89
CA THR A 276 -10.88 13.79 -5.17
C THR A 276 -12.10 14.32 -4.43
N GLY A 277 -13.04 13.45 -4.05
CA GLY A 277 -14.32 13.85 -3.44
C GLY A 277 -15.44 14.01 -4.46
#